data_AF-A0A644YG57-F1
#
_entry.id   AF-A0A644YG57-F1
#
_cell.length_a   1.000
_cell.length_b   1.000
_cell.length_c   1.000
_cell.angle_alpha   90.00
_cell.angle_beta   90.00
_cell.angle_gamma   90.00
#
_symmetry.space_group_name_H-M   'P 1'
#
loop_
_entity.id
_entity.type
_entity.pdbx_description
1 polymer ?
#
loop_
_entity_poly.entity_id
_entity_poly.type
_entity_poly.pdbx_seq_one_letter_code
_entity_poly.pdbx_strand_id
1 'polypeptide(L)'
;MEDQFSMDKNPNYWDAANVKLNKINKKVVKETGAEVNLYNDGQIDRAALTSDYVDKYKDNKDFKTRESASTFMLQINGGKGAKK
;
A
#
# COMPACT_ATOMS: atom_id res chain seq x y z
N MET A 1 -19.16 1.09 -2.32
CA MET A 1 -17.89 1.83 -2.45
C MET A 1 -17.22 1.85 -1.08
N GLU A 2 -16.61 0.74 -0.67
CA GLU A 2 -15.83 0.69 0.59
C GLU A 2 -14.33 0.58 0.31
N ASP A 3 -13.95 0.18 -0.91
CA ASP A 3 -12.56 -0.14 -1.26
C ASP A 3 -11.86 0.94 -2.10
N GLN A 4 -12.44 2.14 -2.25
CA GLN A 4 -11.83 3.22 -3.03
C GLN A 4 -11.99 4.57 -2.32
N PHE A 5 -10.93 5.35 -2.33
CA PHE A 5 -10.97 6.74 -1.89
C PHE A 5 -10.03 7.60 -2.76
N SER A 6 -10.31 8.90 -2.81
CA SER A 6 -9.46 9.85 -3.52
C SER A 6 -9.08 11.04 -2.66
N MET A 7 -7.91 11.61 -2.93
CA MET A 7 -7.43 12.84 -2.32
C MET A 7 -7.21 13.86 -3.43
N ASP A 8 -7.85 15.02 -3.34
CA ASP A 8 -7.66 16.13 -4.26
C ASP A 8 -6.68 17.17 -3.68
N LYS A 9 -5.99 17.90 -4.56
CA LYS A 9 -5.07 18.97 -4.16
C LYS A 9 -5.83 20.03 -3.36
N ASN A 10 -5.31 20.36 -2.17
CA ASN A 10 -5.87 21.42 -1.34
C ASN A 10 -5.28 22.79 -1.75
N PRO A 11 -6.06 23.70 -2.37
CA PRO A 11 -5.57 25.02 -2.77
C PRO A 11 -5.30 25.95 -1.57
N ASN A 12 -5.93 25.69 -0.42
CA ASN A 12 -5.79 26.49 0.79
C ASN A 12 -4.65 26.02 1.70
N TYR A 13 -3.90 24.98 1.29
CA TYR A 13 -2.71 24.55 2.00
C TYR A 13 -1.60 25.60 1.83
N TRP A 14 -0.97 25.98 2.93
CA TRP A 14 0.02 27.07 2.96
C TRP A 14 1.19 26.86 1.98
N ASP A 15 1.50 25.61 1.62
CA ASP A 15 2.55 25.25 0.64
C ASP A 15 1.98 24.57 -0.63
N ALA A 16 0.77 24.97 -1.06
CA ALA A 16 0.11 24.38 -2.24
C ALA A 16 0.90 24.53 -3.56
N ALA A 17 1.86 25.47 -3.65
CA ALA A 17 2.73 25.67 -4.81
C ALA A 17 3.71 24.49 -5.03
N ASN A 18 4.12 23.80 -3.97
CA ASN A 18 5.02 22.65 -4.04
C ASN A 18 4.30 21.33 -4.30
N VAL A 19 2.99 21.27 -4.09
CA VAL A 19 2.17 20.09 -4.40
C VAL A 19 1.95 19.99 -5.92
N LYS A 20 2.59 19.00 -6.57
CA LYS A 20 2.51 18.81 -8.02
C LYS A 20 1.34 17.93 -8.48
N LEU A 21 0.88 17.03 -7.62
CA LEU A 21 -0.24 16.13 -7.93
C LEU A 21 -1.58 16.85 -7.74
N ASN A 22 -2.48 16.72 -8.72
CA ASN A 22 -3.83 17.27 -8.64
C ASN A 22 -4.80 16.35 -7.90
N LYS A 23 -4.63 15.03 -8.07
CA LYS A 23 -5.48 14.01 -7.48
C LYS A 23 -4.68 12.73 -7.28
N ILE A 24 -4.98 12.00 -6.21
CA ILE A 24 -4.48 10.66 -5.96
C ILE A 24 -5.69 9.75 -5.78
N ASN A 25 -5.77 8.70 -6.58
CA ASN A 25 -6.78 7.66 -6.45
C ASN A 25 -6.18 6.47 -5.70
N LYS A 26 -6.92 5.91 -4.74
CA LYS A 26 -6.49 4.74 -3.96
C LYS A 26 -7.56 3.66 -4.07
N LYS A 27 -7.08 2.43 -4.27
CA LYS A 27 -7.89 1.21 -4.31
C LYS A 27 -7.35 0.23 -3.27
N VAL A 28 -8.25 -0.31 -2.45
CA VAL A 28 -7.94 -1.36 -1.49
C VAL A 28 -8.00 -2.68 -2.23
N VAL A 29 -6.87 -3.37 -2.29
CA VAL A 29 -6.72 -4.69 -2.90
C VAL A 29 -6.00 -5.56 -1.89
N LYS A 30 -6.61 -6.70 -1.53
CA LYS A 30 -6.06 -7.61 -0.50
C LYS A 30 -5.11 -8.66 -1.08
N GLU A 31 -5.32 -9.04 -2.33
CA GLU A 31 -4.58 -10.11 -3.00
C GLU A 31 -3.49 -9.55 -3.92
N THR A 32 -2.23 -9.89 -3.66
CA THR A 32 -1.06 -9.44 -4.44
C THR A 32 -1.20 -9.72 -5.93
N GLY A 33 -1.75 -10.87 -6.31
CA GLY A 33 -1.95 -11.21 -7.72
C GLY A 33 -2.91 -10.27 -8.45
N ALA A 34 -3.98 -9.84 -7.76
CA ALA A 34 -4.91 -8.86 -8.32
C ALA A 34 -4.25 -7.48 -8.43
N GLU A 35 -3.43 -7.09 -7.45
CA GLU A 35 -2.68 -5.82 -7.47
C GLU A 35 -1.68 -5.79 -8.63
N VAL A 36 -0.95 -6.88 -8.85
CA VAL A 36 -0.02 -7.05 -9.98
C VAL A 36 -0.73 -6.95 -11.34
N ASN A 37 -1.90 -7.58 -11.48
CA ASN A 37 -2.66 -7.49 -12.73
C ASN A 37 -3.09 -6.04 -13.01
N LEU A 38 -3.58 -5.32 -12.00
CA LEU A 38 -3.95 -3.91 -12.14
C LEU A 38 -2.77 -3.03 -12.53
N TYR A 39 -1.56 -3.32 -12.03
CA TYR A 39 -0.35 -2.60 -12.40
C TYR A 39 0.04 -2.87 -13.86
N ASN A 40 0.03 -4.14 -14.26
CA ASN A 40 0.35 -4.54 -15.64
C ASN A 40 -0.66 -3.99 -16.67
N ASP A 41 -1.93 -3.87 -16.27
CA ASP A 41 -3.00 -3.26 -17.08
C ASP A 41 -2.96 -1.72 -17.08
N GLY A 42 -2.01 -1.10 -16.36
CA GLY A 42 -1.89 0.36 -16.26
C GLY A 42 -3.00 1.05 -15.46
N GLN A 43 -3.76 0.29 -14.66
CA GLN A 43 -4.84 0.83 -13.83
C GLN A 43 -4.33 1.43 -12.51
N ILE A 44 -3.16 1.01 -12.04
CA ILE A 44 -2.47 1.59 -10.89
C ILE A 44 -0.99 1.81 -11.20
N ASP A 45 -0.41 2.85 -10.60
CA ASP A 45 1.00 3.21 -10.85
C ASP A 45 1.99 2.46 -9.94
N ARG A 46 1.50 1.74 -8.93
CA ARG A 46 2.31 1.01 -7.95
C ARG A 46 1.58 -0.23 -7.44
N ALA A 47 2.31 -1.34 -7.33
CA ALA A 47 1.87 -2.57 -6.67
C ALA A 47 2.86 -2.99 -5.58
N ALA A 48 2.36 -3.41 -4.42
CA ALA A 48 3.16 -4.14 -3.44
C ALA A 48 3.36 -5.59 -3.90
N LEU A 49 4.52 -6.17 -3.59
CA LEU A 49 4.86 -7.55 -3.93
C LEU A 49 5.17 -8.34 -2.66
N THR A 50 4.70 -9.58 -2.60
CA THR A 50 4.95 -10.53 -1.50
C THR A 50 5.20 -11.93 -2.07
N SER A 51 5.91 -12.78 -1.30
CA SER A 51 6.18 -14.18 -1.65
C SER A 51 6.73 -14.33 -3.08
N ASP A 52 6.22 -15.29 -3.85
CA ASP A 52 6.65 -15.63 -5.22
C ASP A 52 6.63 -14.45 -6.20
N TYR A 53 5.80 -13.43 -5.95
CA TYR A 53 5.78 -12.23 -6.78
C TYR A 53 7.05 -11.40 -6.64
N VAL A 54 7.72 -11.44 -5.48
CA VAL A 54 9.03 -10.79 -5.31
C VAL A 54 10.05 -11.48 -6.20
N ASP A 55 10.13 -12.80 -6.15
CA ASP A 55 11.07 -13.56 -6.98
C ASP A 55 10.81 -13.41 -8.48
N LYS A 56 9.54 -13.34 -8.87
CA LYS A 56 9.15 -13.14 -10.27
C LYS A 56 9.58 -11.77 -10.82
N TYR A 57 9.57 -10.72 -10.00
CA TYR A 57 9.78 -9.34 -10.46
C TYR A 57 11.07 -8.69 -9.95
N LYS A 58 11.90 -9.36 -9.16
CA LYS A 58 13.14 -8.79 -8.60
C LYS A 58 14.11 -8.23 -9.65
N ASP A 59 14.10 -8.79 -10.86
CA ASP A 59 14.95 -8.35 -11.97
C ASP A 59 14.27 -7.29 -12.88
N ASN A 60 13.03 -6.89 -12.57
CA ASN A 60 12.33 -5.84 -13.30
C ASN A 60 12.93 -4.46 -12.97
N LYS A 61 13.15 -3.61 -13.99
CA LYS A 61 13.67 -2.23 -13.84
C LYS A 61 12.87 -1.37 -12.85
N ASP A 62 11.57 -1.61 -12.76
CA ASP A 62 10.63 -0.85 -11.93
C ASP A 62 10.61 -1.40 -10.49
N PHE A 63 11.24 -2.55 -10.22
CA PHE A 63 11.36 -3.12 -8.88
C PHE A 63 12.19 -2.21 -7.98
N LYS A 64 11.69 -2.02 -6.75
CA LYS A 64 12.32 -1.23 -5.70
C LYS A 64 11.99 -1.85 -4.34
N THR A 65 13.00 -1.98 -3.50
CA THR A 65 12.84 -2.35 -2.09
C THR A 65 12.75 -1.10 -1.23
N ARG A 66 11.79 -1.05 -0.31
CA ARG A 66 11.69 -0.01 0.72
C ARG A 66 11.84 -0.66 2.09
N GLU A 67 12.98 -0.41 2.73
CA GLU A 67 13.20 -0.83 4.10
C GLU A 67 12.34 0.00 5.06
N SER A 68 11.91 -0.62 6.16
CA SER A 68 11.11 0.00 7.20
C SER A 68 11.67 -0.39 8.55
N ALA A 69 11.86 0.59 9.44
CA ALA A 69 12.25 0.39 10.83
C ALA A 69 11.03 -0.11 11.65
N SER A 70 10.56 -1.32 11.32
CA SER A 70 9.37 -1.93 11.88
C SER A 70 9.57 -3.42 12.15
N THR A 71 9.02 -3.91 13.26
CA THR A 71 9.09 -5.32 13.65
C THR A 71 7.67 -5.88 13.78
N PHE A 72 7.40 -6.99 13.10
CA PHE A 72 6.18 -7.78 13.35
C PHE A 72 6.40 -8.68 14.56
N MET A 73 5.42 -8.76 15.46
CA MET A 73 5.52 -9.53 16.71
C MET A 73 4.35 -10.49 16.86
N LEU A 74 4.60 -11.64 17.48
CA LEU A 74 3.54 -12.50 18.00
C LEU A 74 3.04 -11.90 19.32
N GLN A 75 1.79 -11.48 19.37
CA GLN A 75 1.15 -11.03 20.60
C GLN A 75 0.41 -12.21 21.25
N ILE A 76 0.72 -12.47 22.52
CA ILE A 76 0.05 -13.50 23.31
C ILE A 76 -1.06 -12.85 24.12
N ASN A 77 -2.31 -13.27 23.89
CA ASN A 77 -3.43 -12.81 24.71
C ASN A 77 -3.33 -13.44 26.11
N GLY A 78 -3.03 -12.63 27.13
CA GLY A 78 -2.89 -13.05 28.53
C GLY A 78 -4.22 -13.37 29.24
N GLY A 79 -5.37 -13.25 28.57
CA GLY A 79 -6.69 -13.47 29.13
C GLY A 79 -7.19 -12.37 30.07
N LYS A 80 -8.51 -12.35 30.35
CA LYS A 80 -9.03 -11.82 31.61
C LYS A 80 -8.90 -12.98 32.59
N GLY A 81 -8.07 -12.87 33.63
CA GLY A 81 -7.89 -13.92 34.63
C GLY A 81 -9.25 -14.52 35.00
N ALA A 82 -9.37 -15.84 34.96
CA ALA A 82 -10.63 -16.53 35.25
C ALA A 82 -11.23 -15.92 36.52
N LYS A 83 -12.44 -15.34 36.40
CA LYS A 83 -13.20 -14.92 37.58
C LYS A 83 -13.38 -16.19 38.41
N LYS A 84 -12.68 -16.27 39.55
CA LYS A 84 -12.97 -17.26 40.58
C LYS A 84 -14.37 -17.04 41.12
#